data_AF-A0A355BSG7-F1
#
_entry.id   AF-A0A355BSG7-F1
#
_cell.length_a   1.000
_cell.length_b   1.000
_cell.length_c   1.000
_cell.angle_alpha   90.00
_cell.angle_beta   90.00
_cell.angle_gamma   90.00
#
_symmetry.space_group_name_H-M   'P 1'
#
loop_
_entity.id
_entity.type
_entity.pdbx_description
1 polymer ?
#
loop_
_entity_poly.entity_id
_entity_poly.type
_entity_poly.pdbx_seq_one_letter_code
_entity_poly.pdbx_strand_id
1 'polypeptide(L)'
;MKQPLIIIVFVLLFAGCSPRNPYNRSYVADKVRQQQQYEINQEKKAGKFDVPPGVELSDGVTEDEAVTVALWNNAQYQADLVGLQFAQADLTDAGIIQNPLVRYLSPNGGIVAQGYIYFYLDAIWQRPNRVAAAKRDAHRVAENTIQRTFTLIRDVQNAYA
;
A
#
# COMPACT_ATOMS: atom_id res chain seq x y z
N MET A 1 -1.18 32.45 -33.08
CA MET A 1 -1.00 30.99 -32.86
C MET A 1 -0.04 30.61 -31.72
N LYS A 2 0.69 31.54 -31.07
CA LYS A 2 1.65 31.21 -29.98
C LYS A 2 1.00 31.10 -28.57
N GLN A 3 -0.12 31.78 -28.34
CA GLN A 3 -0.86 31.76 -27.06
C GLN A 3 -1.45 30.38 -26.66
N PRO A 4 -2.06 29.57 -27.55
CA PRO A 4 -2.61 28.27 -27.14
C PRO A 4 -1.51 27.27 -26.74
N LEU A 5 -0.31 27.37 -27.33
CA LEU A 5 0.82 26.49 -27.01
C LEU A 5 1.32 26.71 -25.57
N ILE A 6 1.36 27.96 -25.10
CA ILE A 6 1.81 28.30 -23.74
C ILE A 6 0.84 27.75 -22.69
N ILE A 7 -0.47 27.84 -22.94
CA ILE A 7 -1.50 27.32 -22.02
C ILE A 7 -1.41 25.80 -21.92
N ILE A 8 -1.20 25.10 -23.04
CA ILE A 8 -1.04 23.64 -23.06
C ILE A 8 0.21 23.20 -22.28
N VAL A 9 1.34 23.89 -22.47
CA VAL A 9 2.58 23.62 -21.72
C VAL A 9 2.37 23.86 -20.22
N PHE A 10 1.66 24.94 -19.86
CA PHE A 10 1.36 25.24 -18.46
C PHE A 10 0.45 24.18 -17.83
N VAL A 11 -0.59 23.72 -18.52
CA VAL A 11 -1.50 22.65 -18.05
C VAL A 11 -0.77 21.30 -17.93
N LEU A 12 0.15 20.99 -18.85
CA LEU A 12 0.98 19.77 -18.77
C LEU A 12 1.94 19.79 -17.56
N LEU A 13 2.39 20.97 -17.12
CA LEU A 13 3.18 21.10 -15.89
C LEU A 13 2.37 20.80 -14.61
N PHE A 14 1.04 20.92 -14.66
CA PHE A 14 0.14 20.57 -13.55
C PHE A 14 -0.45 19.15 -13.63
N ALA A 15 -0.13 18.38 -14.68
CA ALA A 15 -0.51 16.97 -14.76
C ALA A 15 0.29 16.18 -13.70
N GLY A 16 -0.24 16.10 -12.48
CA GLY A 16 0.34 15.37 -11.38
C GLY A 16 0.49 13.89 -11.72
N CYS A 17 1.73 13.45 -11.93
CA CYS A 17 2.04 12.03 -12.10
C CYS A 17 1.78 11.33 -10.75
N SER A 18 0.71 10.52 -10.65
CA SER A 18 0.48 9.67 -9.49
C SER A 18 1.52 8.55 -9.47
N PRO A 19 2.29 8.36 -8.39
CA PRO A 19 3.27 7.29 -8.34
C PRO A 19 2.57 5.94 -8.36
N ARG A 20 2.80 5.15 -9.42
CA ARG A 20 2.29 3.79 -9.50
C ARG A 20 3.12 2.88 -8.59
N ASN A 21 2.47 2.29 -7.58
CA ASN A 21 3.07 1.26 -6.75
C ASN A 21 2.67 -0.14 -7.23
N PRO A 22 3.61 -0.97 -7.72
CA PRO A 22 3.32 -2.37 -8.04
C PRO A 22 3.33 -3.29 -6.82
N TYR A 23 3.89 -2.87 -5.67
CA TYR A 23 4.07 -3.71 -4.48
C TYR A 23 2.82 -3.70 -3.61
N ASN A 24 1.88 -4.58 -3.92
CA ASN A 24 0.60 -4.74 -3.23
C ASN A 24 0.35 -6.21 -2.89
N ARG A 25 -0.77 -6.52 -2.25
CA ARG A 25 -1.13 -7.90 -1.88
C ARG A 25 -1.16 -8.84 -3.10
N SER A 26 -1.61 -8.36 -4.27
CA SER A 26 -1.61 -9.18 -5.50
C SER A 26 -0.18 -9.52 -5.95
N TYR A 27 0.77 -8.61 -5.82
CA TYR A 27 2.18 -8.90 -6.13
C TYR A 27 2.73 -10.06 -5.31
N VAL A 28 2.43 -10.09 -4.00
CA VAL A 28 2.82 -11.20 -3.12
C VAL A 28 2.07 -12.49 -3.52
N ALA A 29 0.76 -12.40 -3.77
CA ALA A 29 -0.06 -13.53 -4.20
C ALA A 29 0.47 -14.16 -5.51
N ASP A 30 0.81 -13.34 -6.49
CA ASP A 30 1.35 -13.79 -7.78
C ASP A 30 2.71 -14.47 -7.60
N LYS A 31 3.58 -13.94 -6.75
CA LYS A 31 4.89 -14.54 -6.45
C LYS A 31 4.79 -15.89 -5.76
N VAL A 32 3.88 -16.01 -4.80
CA VAL A 32 3.65 -17.27 -4.07
C VAL A 32 3.04 -18.32 -4.99
N ARG A 33 2.02 -17.94 -5.79
CA ARG A 33 1.41 -18.82 -6.79
C ARG A 33 2.43 -19.33 -7.81
N GLN A 34 3.33 -18.46 -8.28
CA GLN A 34 4.39 -18.83 -9.23
C GLN A 34 5.34 -19.90 -8.69
N GLN A 35 5.56 -19.96 -7.36
CA GLN A 35 6.53 -20.88 -6.77
C GLN A 35 5.90 -22.13 -6.14
N GLN A 36 4.75 -22.02 -5.48
CA GLN A 36 4.19 -23.10 -4.65
C GLN A 36 2.68 -23.34 -4.87
N GLN A 37 2.06 -22.74 -5.90
CA GLN A 37 0.64 -22.92 -6.27
C GLN A 37 -0.42 -22.62 -5.17
N TYR A 38 -0.04 -22.25 -3.95
CA TYR A 38 -0.98 -21.87 -2.90
C TYR A 38 -1.64 -20.51 -3.14
N GLU A 39 -2.88 -20.38 -2.68
CA GLU A 39 -3.64 -19.14 -2.74
C GLU A 39 -3.64 -18.38 -1.41
N ILE A 40 -3.36 -17.08 -1.50
CA ILE A 40 -3.49 -16.16 -0.37
C ILE A 40 -4.89 -15.56 -0.39
N ASN A 41 -5.56 -15.54 0.78
CA ASN A 41 -6.91 -15.01 0.94
C ASN A 41 -7.04 -13.57 0.40
N GLN A 42 -8.25 -13.13 0.11
CA GLN A 42 -8.61 -11.72 0.01
C GLN A 42 -8.57 -11.05 1.40
N GLU A 43 -8.72 -9.72 1.42
CA GLU A 43 -8.71 -8.95 2.67
C GLU A 43 -9.79 -9.44 3.64
N LYS A 44 -9.38 -9.80 4.85
CA LYS A 44 -10.22 -10.45 5.86
C LYS A 44 -10.48 -9.51 7.03
N LYS A 45 -11.69 -9.60 7.59
CA LYS A 45 -12.02 -8.94 8.86
C LYS A 45 -11.31 -9.63 10.02
N ALA A 46 -10.61 -8.86 10.85
CA ALA A 46 -9.84 -9.37 11.98
C ALA A 46 -10.69 -10.23 12.94
N GLY A 47 -10.06 -11.25 13.52
CA GLY A 47 -10.62 -12.05 14.62
C GLY A 47 -11.60 -13.15 14.25
N LYS A 48 -11.88 -13.38 12.96
CA LYS A 48 -12.67 -14.53 12.50
C LYS A 48 -11.77 -15.66 12.04
N PHE A 49 -12.15 -16.91 12.29
CA PHE A 49 -11.57 -18.07 11.62
C PHE A 49 -12.39 -18.35 10.36
N ASP A 50 -11.73 -18.52 9.21
CA ASP A 50 -12.40 -18.84 7.94
C ASP A 50 -11.73 -20.06 7.33
N VAL A 51 -12.55 -21.00 6.85
CA VAL A 51 -12.07 -22.18 6.12
C VAL A 51 -11.91 -21.78 4.64
N PRO A 52 -10.73 -21.98 4.04
CA PRO A 52 -10.51 -21.71 2.61
C PRO A 52 -11.41 -22.59 1.73
N PRO A 53 -11.82 -22.13 0.53
CA PRO A 53 -12.51 -22.98 -0.44
C PRO A 53 -11.69 -24.22 -0.78
N GLY A 54 -12.34 -25.39 -0.81
CA GLY A 54 -11.69 -26.66 -1.14
C GLY A 54 -10.99 -27.36 0.01
N VAL A 55 -11.03 -26.81 1.23
CA VAL A 55 -10.60 -27.50 2.45
C VAL A 55 -11.81 -28.10 3.16
N GLU A 56 -11.79 -29.41 3.39
CA GLU A 56 -12.74 -30.09 4.26
C GLU A 56 -12.06 -30.45 5.58
N LEU A 57 -12.66 -30.11 6.72
CA LEU A 57 -12.06 -30.37 8.04
C LEU A 57 -12.62 -31.64 8.70
N SER A 58 -13.64 -32.26 8.08
CA SER A 58 -14.38 -33.41 8.61
C SER A 58 -13.76 -34.75 8.25
N ASP A 59 -12.99 -34.84 7.16
CA ASP A 59 -12.38 -36.06 6.63
C ASP A 59 -10.91 -36.24 7.05
N GLY A 60 -10.40 -35.32 7.88
CA GLY A 60 -9.00 -35.19 8.21
C GLY A 60 -8.45 -33.89 7.65
N VAL A 61 -7.19 -33.58 7.90
CA VAL A 61 -6.53 -32.42 7.29
C VAL A 61 -5.27 -32.94 6.62
N THR A 62 -5.14 -32.74 5.32
CA THR A 62 -3.90 -33.02 4.58
C THR A 62 -2.86 -31.92 4.82
N GLU A 63 -1.59 -32.19 4.50
CA GLU A 63 -0.52 -31.21 4.64
C GLU A 63 -0.81 -29.90 3.86
N ASP A 64 -1.28 -30.02 2.61
CA ASP A 64 -1.61 -28.88 1.76
C ASP A 64 -2.80 -28.07 2.30
N GLU A 65 -3.80 -28.74 2.87
CA GLU A 65 -4.93 -28.09 3.53
C GLU A 65 -4.49 -27.38 4.81
N ALA A 66 -3.59 -27.99 5.60
CA ALA A 66 -3.02 -27.35 6.79
C ALA A 66 -2.28 -26.06 6.42
N VAL A 67 -1.46 -26.09 5.36
CA VAL A 67 -0.76 -24.90 4.83
C VAL A 67 -1.76 -23.84 4.38
N THR A 68 -2.78 -24.22 3.61
CA THR A 68 -3.78 -23.28 3.08
C THR A 68 -4.59 -22.63 4.21
N VAL A 69 -5.02 -23.42 5.21
CA VAL A 69 -5.69 -22.91 6.41
C VAL A 69 -4.78 -21.97 7.19
N ALA A 70 -3.49 -22.29 7.33
CA ALA A 70 -2.52 -21.45 8.02
C ALA A 70 -2.29 -20.12 7.29
N LEU A 71 -2.12 -20.11 5.96
CA LEU A 71 -2.00 -18.89 5.16
C LEU A 71 -3.22 -17.97 5.30
N TRP A 72 -4.40 -18.54 5.52
CA TRP A 72 -5.66 -17.79 5.69
C TRP A 72 -5.91 -17.28 7.11
N ASN A 73 -5.38 -17.96 8.13
CA ASN A 73 -5.77 -17.72 9.52
C ASN A 73 -4.61 -17.35 10.46
N ASN A 74 -3.35 -17.47 10.04
CA ASN A 74 -2.21 -17.10 10.88
C ASN A 74 -2.20 -15.60 11.19
N ALA A 75 -2.33 -15.24 12.47
CA ALA A 75 -2.47 -13.85 12.91
C ALA A 75 -1.24 -12.99 12.55
N GLN A 76 -0.03 -13.53 12.70
CA GLN A 76 1.20 -12.82 12.39
C GLN A 76 1.29 -12.54 10.89
N TYR A 77 0.96 -13.52 10.05
CA TYR A 77 0.95 -13.36 8.61
C TYR A 77 -0.09 -12.35 8.13
N GLN A 78 -1.30 -12.35 8.71
CA GLN A 78 -2.30 -11.32 8.40
C GLN A 78 -1.81 -9.92 8.80
N ALA A 79 -1.10 -9.78 9.93
CA ALA A 79 -0.49 -8.51 10.31
C ALA A 79 0.59 -8.05 9.31
N ASP A 80 1.40 -8.99 8.80
CA ASP A 80 2.43 -8.69 7.79
C ASP A 80 1.81 -8.25 6.45
N LEU A 81 0.66 -8.83 6.06
CA LEU A 81 -0.11 -8.40 4.89
C LEU A 81 -0.71 -7.01 5.06
N VAL A 82 -1.12 -6.63 6.28
CA VAL A 82 -1.54 -5.25 6.60
C VAL A 82 -0.36 -4.29 6.55
N GLY A 83 0.82 -4.71 7.02
CA GLY A 83 2.06 -3.94 6.89
C GLY A 83 2.38 -3.54 5.44
N LEU A 84 2.09 -4.43 4.48
CA LEU A 84 2.20 -4.12 3.05
C LEU A 84 1.22 -3.03 2.59
N GLN A 85 -0.02 -3.04 3.12
CA GLN A 85 -1.00 -2.00 2.81
C GLN A 85 -0.58 -0.64 3.38
N PHE A 86 0.00 -0.62 4.59
CA PHE A 86 0.57 0.61 5.14
C PHE A 86 1.71 1.16 4.27
N ALA A 87 2.65 0.31 3.85
CA ALA A 87 3.72 0.75 2.96
C ALA A 87 3.20 1.27 1.59
N GLN A 88 2.07 0.72 1.10
CA GLN A 88 1.39 1.24 -0.08
C GLN A 88 0.71 2.60 0.16
N ALA A 89 0.10 2.78 1.33
CA ALA A 89 -0.47 4.06 1.75
C ALA A 89 0.62 5.13 1.88
N ASP A 90 1.77 4.79 2.48
CA ASP A 90 2.91 5.69 2.63
C ASP A 90 3.47 6.14 1.27
N LEU A 91 3.56 5.25 0.28
CA LEU A 91 3.97 5.64 -1.07
C LEU A 91 2.93 6.52 -1.76
N THR A 92 1.64 6.26 -1.53
CA THR A 92 0.56 7.13 -2.01
C THR A 92 0.69 8.53 -1.39
N ASP A 93 0.86 8.60 -0.07
CA ASP A 93 1.01 9.85 0.68
C ASP A 93 2.28 10.63 0.29
N ALA A 94 3.40 9.93 0.08
CA ALA A 94 4.63 10.53 -0.43
C ALA A 94 4.44 11.22 -1.79
N GLY A 95 3.47 10.74 -2.59
CA GLY A 95 3.10 11.29 -3.89
C GLY A 95 2.15 12.48 -3.85
N ILE A 96 1.46 12.73 -2.74
CA ILE A 96 0.48 13.80 -2.60
C ILE A 96 1.19 15.15 -2.53
N ILE A 97 0.67 16.12 -3.30
CA ILE A 97 1.06 17.54 -3.21
C ILE A 97 0.04 18.22 -2.31
N GLN A 98 0.50 18.91 -1.27
CA GLN A 98 -0.40 19.61 -0.35
C GLN A 98 -1.05 20.80 -1.03
N ASN A 99 -2.36 20.96 -0.80
CA ASN A 99 -3.10 22.12 -1.29
C ASN A 99 -2.63 23.39 -0.58
N PRO A 100 -2.53 24.53 -1.28
CA PRO A 100 -2.13 25.79 -0.68
C PRO A 100 -3.15 26.22 0.39
N LEU A 101 -2.65 26.77 1.50
CA LEU A 101 -3.50 27.26 2.57
C LEU A 101 -3.83 28.72 2.33
N VAL A 102 -5.11 29.00 2.10
CA VAL A 102 -5.62 30.38 1.96
C VAL A 102 -6.26 30.77 3.29
N ARG A 103 -5.76 31.83 3.91
CA ARG A 103 -6.37 32.41 5.11
C ARG A 103 -6.76 33.85 4.82
N TYR A 104 -7.98 34.19 5.23
CA TYR A 104 -8.53 35.54 5.13
C TYR A 104 -9.20 35.91 6.44
N LEU A 105 -8.98 37.13 6.89
CA LEU A 105 -9.59 37.76 8.05
C LEU A 105 -10.39 38.96 7.58
N SER A 106 -11.71 38.88 7.74
CA SER A 106 -12.61 39.99 7.43
C SER A 106 -12.44 41.12 8.44
N PRO A 107 -12.58 42.39 8.01
CA PRO A 107 -12.41 43.53 8.91
C PRO A 107 -13.58 43.62 9.89
N ASN A 108 -13.28 43.81 11.19
CA ASN A 108 -14.26 44.09 12.23
C ASN A 108 -13.66 44.99 13.34
N GLY A 109 -14.45 45.93 13.87
CA GLY A 109 -14.14 46.65 15.12
C GLY A 109 -12.74 47.32 15.19
N GLY A 110 -12.17 47.77 14.06
CA GLY A 110 -10.86 48.41 14.00
C GLY A 110 -9.73 47.56 13.41
N ILE A 111 -9.96 46.28 13.12
CA ILE A 111 -9.00 45.41 12.42
C ILE A 111 -9.17 45.57 10.90
N VAL A 112 -8.07 45.87 10.20
CA VAL A 112 -8.04 45.93 8.73
C VAL A 112 -8.11 44.52 8.14
N ALA A 113 -8.80 44.38 7.01
CA ALA A 113 -8.86 43.13 6.26
C ALA A 113 -7.44 42.63 5.93
N GLN A 114 -7.15 41.37 6.25
CA GLN A 114 -5.84 40.77 6.02
C GLN A 114 -6.00 39.35 5.51
N GLY A 115 -5.07 38.90 4.69
CA GLY A 115 -5.05 37.54 4.21
C GLY A 115 -3.68 37.15 3.68
N TYR A 116 -3.44 35.86 3.60
CA TYR A 116 -2.23 35.30 3.02
C TYR A 116 -2.53 33.94 2.36
N ILE A 117 -1.67 33.58 1.42
CA ILE A 117 -1.66 32.28 0.77
C ILE A 117 -0.31 31.64 1.09
N TYR A 118 -0.35 30.42 1.62
CA TYR A 118 0.83 29.64 1.93
C TYR A 118 1.02 28.52 0.90
N PHE A 119 2.20 28.48 0.28
CA PHE A 119 2.58 27.45 -0.70
C PHE A 119 3.69 26.56 -0.14
N TYR A 120 3.55 25.25 -0.32
CA TYR A 120 4.53 24.23 0.09
C TYR A 120 5.53 23.96 -1.05
N LEU A 121 6.34 24.96 -1.41
CA LEU A 121 7.28 24.86 -2.54
C LEU A 121 8.39 23.83 -2.28
N ASP A 122 8.83 23.73 -1.03
CA ASP A 122 9.76 22.72 -0.53
C ASP A 122 9.22 21.31 -0.70
N ALA A 123 7.92 21.10 -0.44
CA ALA A 123 7.27 19.80 -0.62
C ALA A 123 7.29 19.37 -2.09
N ILE A 124 7.13 20.29 -3.05
CA ILE A 124 7.22 20.01 -4.49
C ILE A 124 8.65 19.57 -4.84
N TRP A 125 9.66 20.28 -4.32
CA TRP A 125 11.07 19.98 -4.58
C TRP A 125 11.52 18.65 -3.96
N GLN A 126 11.05 18.34 -2.76
CA GLN A 126 11.42 17.11 -2.03
C GLN A 126 10.60 15.89 -2.44
N ARG A 127 9.43 16.08 -3.06
CA ARG A 127 8.53 15.02 -3.54
C ARG A 127 9.23 13.85 -4.25
N PRO A 128 10.09 14.05 -5.29
CA PRO A 128 10.71 12.93 -5.99
C PRO A 128 11.54 12.04 -5.05
N ASN A 129 12.25 12.63 -4.10
CA ASN A 129 13.05 11.88 -3.14
C ASN A 129 12.17 11.14 -2.12
N ARG A 130 11.09 11.77 -1.64
CA ARG A 130 10.09 11.12 -0.76
C ARG A 130 9.46 9.91 -1.42
N VAL A 131 9.03 10.04 -2.67
CA VAL A 131 8.45 8.95 -3.47
C VAL A 131 9.47 7.83 -3.69
N ALA A 132 10.72 8.19 -4.04
CA ALA A 132 11.78 7.20 -4.24
C ALA A 132 12.13 6.42 -2.97
N ALA A 133 12.14 7.08 -1.80
CA ALA A 133 12.34 6.43 -0.51
C ALA A 133 11.17 5.47 -0.19
N ALA A 134 9.93 5.97 -0.23
CA ALA A 134 8.74 5.17 0.06
C ALA A 134 8.59 3.96 -0.89
N LYS A 135 9.00 4.08 -2.15
CA LYS A 135 9.02 2.96 -3.10
C LYS A 135 10.00 1.86 -2.70
N ARG A 136 11.19 2.22 -2.19
CA ARG A 136 12.17 1.24 -1.70
C ARG A 136 11.67 0.56 -0.43
N ASP A 137 11.02 1.31 0.45
CA ASP A 137 10.41 0.75 1.66
C ASP A 137 9.28 -0.22 1.32
N ALA A 138 8.37 0.14 0.41
CA ALA A 138 7.30 -0.75 -0.07
C ALA A 138 7.87 -2.03 -0.70
N HIS A 139 8.95 -1.92 -1.49
CA HIS A 139 9.63 -3.09 -2.04
C HIS A 139 10.21 -3.99 -0.95
N ARG A 140 10.93 -3.41 0.02
CA ARG A 140 11.52 -4.14 1.15
C ARG A 140 10.46 -4.88 1.96
N VAL A 141 9.34 -4.21 2.25
CA VAL A 141 8.22 -4.82 2.97
C VAL A 141 7.65 -5.99 2.16
N ALA A 142 7.44 -5.84 0.85
CA ALA A 142 6.95 -6.91 0.00
C ALA A 142 7.87 -8.15 0.00
N GLU A 143 9.18 -7.96 -0.17
CA GLU A 143 10.17 -9.05 -0.13
C GLU A 143 10.17 -9.76 1.22
N ASN A 144 10.13 -9.01 2.32
CA ASN A 144 10.04 -9.58 3.66
C ASN A 144 8.75 -10.40 3.86
N THR A 145 7.61 -9.90 3.38
CA THR A 145 6.33 -10.62 3.45
C THR A 145 6.37 -11.91 2.65
N ILE A 146 7.01 -11.92 1.47
CA ILE A 146 7.22 -13.13 0.67
C ILE A 146 8.06 -14.16 1.44
N GLN A 147 9.20 -13.74 2.00
CA GLN A 147 10.05 -14.63 2.81
C GLN A 147 9.31 -15.22 4.01
N ARG A 148 8.52 -14.41 4.71
CA ARG A 148 7.69 -14.87 5.82
C ARG A 148 6.59 -15.83 5.40
N THR A 149 6.06 -15.67 4.18
CA THR A 149 5.08 -16.60 3.61
C THR A 149 5.71 -17.98 3.46
N PHE A 150 6.88 -18.09 2.83
CA PHE A 150 7.57 -19.37 2.67
C PHE A 150 8.06 -19.97 3.98
N THR A 151 8.44 -19.12 4.94
CA THR A 151 8.78 -19.57 6.30
C THR A 151 7.55 -20.21 6.96
N LEU A 152 6.39 -19.57 6.88
CA LEU A 152 5.14 -20.11 7.42
C LEU A 152 4.75 -21.44 6.75
N ILE A 153 4.86 -21.54 5.43
CA ILE A 153 4.59 -22.79 4.70
C ILE A 153 5.48 -23.90 5.25
N ARG A 154 6.80 -23.68 5.28
CA ARG A 154 7.77 -24.64 5.79
C ARG A 154 7.50 -25.03 7.25
N ASP A 155 7.18 -24.05 8.10
CA ASP A 155 6.93 -24.30 9.53
C ASP A 155 5.66 -25.15 9.75
N VAL A 156 4.64 -24.99 8.90
CA VAL A 156 3.43 -25.84 8.93
C VAL A 156 3.74 -27.25 8.43
N GLN A 157 4.48 -27.39 7.33
CA GLN A 157 4.90 -28.70 6.80
C GLN A 157 5.71 -29.49 7.84
N ASN A 158 6.67 -28.83 8.50
CA ASN A 158 7.46 -29.45 9.57
C ASN A 158 6.64 -29.82 10.82
N ALA A 159 5.55 -29.10 11.09
CA ALA A 159 4.67 -29.40 12.23
C ALA A 159 3.65 -30.50 11.92
N TYR A 160 3.39 -30.75 10.64
CA TYR A 160 2.51 -31.82 10.16
C TYR A 160 3.22 -33.19 10.15
N ALA A 161 4.51 -33.21 9.78
CA ALA A 161 5.36 -34.39 9.75
C ALA A 161 5.65 -34.98 11.14
#